data_AF-D8EYF4-F1
#
_entry.id   AF-D8EYF4-F1
#
_cell.length_a   1.000
_cell.length_b   1.000
_cell.length_c   1.000
_cell.angle_alpha   90.00
_cell.angle_beta   90.00
_cell.angle_gamma   90.00
#
_symmetry.space_group_name_H-M   'P 1'
#
loop_
_entity.id
_entity.type
_entity.pdbx_description
1 polymer ?
#
loop_
_entity_poly.entity_id
_entity_poly.type
_entity_poly.pdbx_seq_one_letter_code
_entity_poly.pdbx_strand_id
1 'polypeptide(L)' 'MLLYNQMKGKEAMECNREKNMSKCNCTYDPCSKKGICCECIAYHLKMRQLPGCCFPKEAEATYDRSFEHFSRLVQKGKI' A
#
# COMPACT_ATOMS: atom_id res chain seq x y z
N MET A 1 8.07 30.22 -23.78
CA MET A 1 8.31 30.33 -22.32
C MET A 1 7.22 29.65 -21.49
N LEU A 2 5.93 29.82 -21.82
CA LEU A 2 4.83 29.11 -21.12
C LEU A 2 4.85 27.58 -21.30
N LEU A 3 5.22 27.08 -22.49
CA LEU A 3 5.34 25.64 -22.76
C LEU A 3 6.51 24.97 -22.00
N TYR A 4 7.57 25.71 -21.70
CA TYR A 4 8.74 25.21 -20.97
C TYR A 4 8.41 24.93 -19.49
N ASN A 5 7.50 25.73 -18.91
CA ASN A 5 7.02 25.54 -17.53
C ASN A 5 5.99 24.41 -17.42
N GLN A 6 5.30 24.03 -18.49
CA GLN A 6 4.42 22.84 -18.51
C GLN A 6 5.19 21.51 -18.58
N MET A 7 6.43 21.51 -19.08
CA MET A 7 7.26 20.30 -19.15
C MET A 7 8.07 20.04 -17.86
N LYS A 8 8.19 21.04 -16.98
CA LYS A 8 8.92 20.97 -15.70
C LYS A 8 8.10 20.40 -14.52
N GLY A 9 6.81 20.13 -14.71
CA GLY A 9 5.90 19.68 -13.63
C GLY A 9 5.83 18.16 -13.41
N LYS A 10 6.62 17.37 -14.13
CA LYS A 10 6.64 15.91 -14.01
C LYS A 10 8.01 15.46 -13.54
N GLU A 11 8.40 15.86 -12.34
CA GLU A 11 9.48 15.17 -11.64
C GLU A 11 9.06 13.70 -11.49
N ALA A 12 9.81 12.80 -12.11
CA ALA A 12 9.58 11.38 -11.97
C ALA A 12 9.92 11.00 -10.53
N MET A 13 8.89 10.71 -9.71
CA MET A 13 9.11 10.19 -8.37
C MET A 13 9.75 8.80 -8.48
N GLU A 14 10.99 8.68 -8.00
CA GLU A 14 11.70 7.41 -7.97
C GLU A 14 11.02 6.43 -6.99
N CYS A 15 10.75 5.20 -7.44
CA CYS A 15 10.14 4.17 -6.61
C CYS A 15 11.20 3.43 -5.77
N ASN A 16 11.05 3.45 -4.45
CA ASN A 16 11.91 2.70 -3.51
C ASN A 16 11.53 1.21 -3.40
N ARG A 17 11.29 0.52 -4.52
CA ARG A 17 10.68 -0.84 -4.54
C ARG A 17 11.43 -1.86 -3.69
N GLU A 18 12.75 -1.89 -3.78
CA GLU A 18 13.60 -2.84 -3.04
C GLU A 18 13.48 -2.65 -1.52
N LYS A 19 13.56 -1.40 -1.06
CA LYS A 19 13.36 -1.04 0.36
C LYS A 19 11.95 -1.33 0.85
N ASN A 20 10.95 -1.16 -0.01
CA ASN A 20 9.56 -1.47 0.34
C ASN A 20 9.32 -2.98 0.42
N MET A 21 10.06 -3.78 -0.37
CA MET A 21 9.92 -5.24 -0.37
C MET A 21 10.24 -5.84 0.99
N SER A 22 11.26 -5.34 1.68
CA SER A 22 11.61 -5.81 3.03
C SER A 22 10.57 -5.50 4.10
N LYS A 23 9.68 -4.53 3.84
CA LYS A 23 8.57 -4.15 4.73
C LYS A 23 7.22 -4.72 4.29
N CYS A 24 7.14 -5.29 3.08
CA CYS A 24 5.90 -5.82 2.55
C CYS A 24 5.59 -7.18 3.19
N ASN A 25 4.57 -7.25 4.01
CA ASN A 25 4.09 -8.48 4.64
C ASN A 25 2.88 -9.11 3.90
N CYS A 26 2.56 -8.64 2.69
CA CYS A 26 1.41 -9.12 1.93
C CYS A 26 1.48 -10.64 1.75
N THR A 27 0.50 -11.35 2.31
CA THR A 27 0.45 -12.83 2.34
C THR A 27 -0.04 -13.43 1.03
N TYR A 28 -0.62 -12.63 0.13
CA TYR A 28 -1.10 -13.10 -1.16
C TYR A 28 0.07 -13.38 -2.12
N ASP A 29 0.08 -14.57 -2.71
CA ASP A 29 1.12 -15.01 -3.66
C ASP A 29 0.46 -15.83 -4.80
N PRO A 30 0.65 -15.45 -6.08
CA PRO A 30 1.47 -14.34 -6.58
C PRO A 30 0.82 -12.95 -6.44
N CYS A 31 1.57 -11.96 -5.93
CA CYS A 31 1.15 -10.56 -5.89
C CYS A 31 2.07 -9.65 -6.71
N SER A 32 1.56 -9.14 -7.83
CA SER A 32 2.30 -8.29 -8.78
C SER A 32 2.68 -6.91 -8.24
N LYS A 33 2.04 -6.44 -7.16
CA LYS A 33 2.21 -5.08 -6.59
C LYS A 33 3.16 -5.03 -5.39
N LYS A 34 3.76 -6.17 -5.00
CA LYS A 34 4.70 -6.21 -3.86
C LYS A 34 5.86 -5.22 -4.07
N GLY A 35 6.10 -4.40 -3.04
CA GLY A 35 7.10 -3.32 -3.06
C GLY A 35 6.68 -2.04 -3.81
N ILE A 36 5.58 -2.05 -4.56
CA ILE A 36 5.09 -0.88 -5.31
C ILE A 36 3.91 -0.24 -4.55
N CYS A 37 4.21 0.47 -3.45
CA CYS A 37 3.19 0.92 -2.49
C CYS A 37 2.11 1.82 -3.09
N CYS A 38 2.45 2.69 -4.06
CA CYS A 38 1.48 3.54 -4.74
C CYS A 38 0.42 2.72 -5.50
N GLU A 39 0.85 1.69 -6.23
CA GLU A 39 -0.06 0.78 -6.93
C GLU A 39 -0.84 -0.12 -5.97
N CYS A 40 -0.19 -0.58 -4.90
CA CYS A 40 -0.82 -1.41 -3.87
C CYS A 40 -1.98 -0.67 -3.20
N ILE A 41 -1.74 0.57 -2.75
CA ILE A 41 -2.77 1.43 -2.14
C ILE A 41 -3.89 1.69 -3.15
N ALA A 42 -3.55 2.15 -4.36
CA ALA A 42 -4.55 2.46 -5.39
C ALA A 42 -5.44 1.26 -5.75
N TYR A 43 -4.90 0.03 -5.70
CA TYR A 43 -5.65 -1.19 -5.91
C TYR A 43 -6.61 -1.49 -4.75
N HIS A 44 -6.11 -1.51 -3.50
CA HIS A 44 -6.93 -1.86 -2.34
C HIS A 44 -8.02 -0.83 -2.04
N LEU A 45 -7.76 0.46 -2.28
CA LEU A 45 -8.77 1.51 -2.08
C LEU A 45 -10.02 1.32 -2.96
N LYS A 46 -9.87 0.77 -4.18
CA LYS A 46 -11.00 0.45 -5.06
C LYS A 46 -11.94 -0.60 -4.47
N MET A 47 -11.44 -1.42 -3.55
CA MET A 47 -12.19 -2.48 -2.87
C MET A 47 -12.54 -2.10 -1.42
N ARG A 48 -12.36 -0.84 -1.03
CA ARG A 48 -12.49 -0.37 0.36
C ARG A 48 -11.60 -1.15 1.35
N GLN A 49 -10.35 -1.38 0.97
CA GLN A 49 -9.36 -2.08 1.77
C GLN A 49 -8.08 -1.24 1.95
N LEU A 50 -7.26 -1.64 2.92
CA LEU A 50 -5.88 -1.19 3.07
C LEU A 50 -4.90 -2.27 2.57
N PRO A 51 -3.67 -1.90 2.18
CA PRO A 51 -2.60 -2.86 1.94
C PRO A 51 -2.33 -3.75 3.16
N GLY A 52 -1.89 -4.98 2.92
CA GLY A 52 -1.53 -5.92 4.00
C GLY A 52 -0.48 -5.39 4.98
N CYS A 53 0.41 -4.50 4.52
CA CYS A 53 1.44 -3.88 5.36
C CYS A 53 0.90 -2.90 6.40
N CYS A 54 -0.41 -2.63 6.41
CA CYS A 54 -1.09 -1.90 7.47
C CYS A 54 -1.55 -2.81 8.62
N PHE A 55 -1.39 -4.13 8.51
CA PHE A 55 -1.91 -5.11 9.47
C PHE A 55 -0.77 -5.91 10.11
N PRO A 56 -0.89 -6.30 11.40
CA PRO A 56 -0.05 -7.30 12.03
C PRO A 56 -0.08 -8.62 11.25
N LYS A 57 0.97 -9.43 11.39
CA LYS A 57 1.11 -10.69 10.64
C LYS A 57 -0.10 -11.61 10.82
N GLU A 58 -0.62 -11.70 12.04
CA GLU A 58 -1.75 -12.57 12.39
C GLU A 58 -3.05 -12.06 11.77
N ALA A 59 -3.24 -10.74 11.71
CA ALA A 59 -4.39 -10.12 11.07
C ALA A 59 -4.35 -10.27 9.55
N GLU A 60 -3.20 -10.00 8.94
CA GLU A 60 -3.00 -10.14 7.49
C GLU A 60 -3.15 -11.58 6.99
N ALA A 61 -2.85 -12.58 7.83
CA ALA A 61 -3.08 -13.99 7.51
C ALA A 61 -4.57 -14.36 7.36
N THR A 62 -5.49 -13.53 7.87
CA THR A 62 -6.94 -13.74 7.71
C THR A 62 -7.49 -13.23 6.39
N TYR A 63 -6.70 -12.46 5.63
CA TYR A 63 -7.09 -11.77 4.39
C TYR A 63 -8.20 -10.72 4.54
N ASP A 64 -8.72 -10.46 5.75
CA ASP A 64 -9.66 -9.36 6.01
C ASP A 64 -8.90 -8.03 6.05
N ARG A 65 -8.70 -7.44 4.87
CA ARG A 65 -8.04 -6.14 4.72
C ARG A 65 -9.01 -4.95 4.74
N SER A 66 -10.24 -5.15 5.23
CA SER A 66 -11.27 -4.11 5.27
C SER A 66 -10.87 -2.95 6.20
N PHE A 67 -11.37 -1.75 5.91
CA PHE A 67 -11.23 -0.62 6.82
C PHE A 67 -11.87 -0.90 8.18
N GLU A 68 -12.94 -1.68 8.21
CA GLU A 68 -13.64 -2.09 9.43
C GLU A 68 -12.74 -2.99 10.29
N HIS A 69 -12.02 -3.95 9.69
CA HIS A 69 -11.04 -4.74 10.43
C HIS A 69 -9.91 -3.90 10.99
N PHE A 70 -9.34 -3.03 10.17
CA PHE A 70 -8.30 -2.10 10.59
C PHE A 70 -8.77 -1.23 11.77
N SER A 71 -9.95 -0.63 11.69
CA SER A 71 -10.54 0.17 12.76
C SER A 71 -10.70 -0.63 14.06
N ARG A 72 -11.16 -1.89 13.99
CA ARG A 72 -11.27 -2.76 15.17
C ARG A 72 -9.90 -3.03 15.82
N LEU A 73 -8.84 -3.16 15.03
CA LEU A 73 -7.47 -3.35 15.55
C LEU A 73 -6.93 -2.08 16.19
N VAL A 74 -7.17 -0.91 15.59
CA VAL A 74 -6.80 0.40 16.16
C VAL A 74 -7.47 0.60 17.53
N GLN A 75 -8.79 0.38 17.63
CA GLN A 75 -9.52 0.50 18.90
C GLN A 75 -9.01 -0.45 20.00
N LYS A 76 -8.37 -1.57 19.60
CA LYS A 76 -7.77 -2.55 20.51
C LYS A 76 -6.28 -2.30 20.79
N GLY A 77 -5.69 -1.23 20.24
CA GLY A 77 -4.26 -0.94 20.39
C GLY A 77 -3.35 -1.98 19.74
N LYS A 78 -3.80 -2.62 18.66
CA LYS A 78 -3.07 -3.69 17.96
C LYS A 78 -2.41 -3.23 16.64
N ILE A 79 -2.66 -1.99 16.24
CA ILE A 79 -1.94 -1.30 15.17
C ILE A 79 -0.99 -0.30 15.81
#